data_AF-A0A954V500-F1
#
_entry.id   AF-A0A954V500-F1
#
_cell.length_a   1.000
_cell.length_b   1.000
_cell.length_c   1.000
_cell.angle_alpha   90.00
_cell.angle_beta   90.00
_cell.angle_gamma   90.00
#
_symmetry.space_group_name_H-M   'P 1'
#
loop_
_entity.id
_entity.type
_entity.pdbx_description
1 polymer ?
#
loop_
_entity_poly.entity_id
_entity_poly.type
_entity_poly.pdbx_seq_one_letter_code
_entity_poly.pdbx_strand_id
1 'polypeptide(L)'
;MNRRTFLRLGALGVPVMAAQSTRAANGDDAHPLADVCVYGGTASGVMASVAAAREGCSVIIVEPSRWLGGMTGGGISHIDWGRKEAVGGSTLGILQQDLDNAQYRATFRKMIEDNGIQVIYEHRLHSVLRDGAAIKSISLDYAPPNDIGCPPPEAIQVASRSVSANVFIDCSYEGDLMAASGIPYTFGREATSQYDESLAGVRPALWTYDIDPYVKPGAPGSGLLPYVQDLNIGPLGSADKLTMGYCFRFKFDLSGNGIPITPTDSYDPANFELWRRGFKQGIDLLRSRQMRVLGEIDERDGQVLRDGTGNMNRSLLNTAVYGSNKDYPDGNWEARSAIWQMHQDFFRDLVHFLRTDPAVPAEQRERAS
;
A
#
# COMPACT_ATOMS: atom_id res chain seq x y z
N MET A 1 1.58 -33.63 7.05
CA MET A 1 2.30 -33.09 8.24
C MET A 1 1.39 -32.04 8.88
N ASN A 2 0.94 -32.23 10.12
CA ASN A 2 -0.12 -31.40 10.75
C ASN A 2 0.47 -30.11 11.36
N ARG A 3 -0.20 -28.96 11.18
CA ARG A 3 0.12 -27.63 11.75
C ARG A 3 0.51 -27.66 13.25
N ARG A 4 -0.01 -28.60 14.03
CA ARG A 4 0.31 -28.74 15.48
C ARG A 4 1.68 -29.34 15.79
N THR A 5 2.34 -29.99 14.82
CA THR A 5 3.64 -30.65 15.05
C THR A 5 4.82 -29.68 14.86
N PHE A 6 4.65 -28.60 14.09
CA PHE A 6 5.73 -27.64 13.81
C PHE A 6 6.14 -26.85 15.06
N LEU A 7 5.18 -26.48 15.92
CA LEU A 7 5.44 -25.73 17.16
C LEU A 7 6.04 -26.57 18.30
N ARG A 8 6.05 -27.90 18.19
CA ARG A 8 6.61 -28.78 19.23
C ARG A 8 8.05 -29.22 19.00
N LEU A 9 8.61 -29.00 17.80
CA LEU A 9 9.98 -29.40 17.47
C LEU A 9 11.06 -28.39 17.92
N GLY A 10 10.67 -27.24 18.49
CA GLY A 10 11.60 -26.28 19.12
C GLY A 10 11.99 -26.60 20.56
N ALA A 11 11.46 -27.67 21.17
CA ALA A 11 11.66 -28.00 22.58
C ALA A 11 12.36 -29.36 22.75
N LEU A 12 13.63 -29.45 22.36
CA LEU A 12 14.53 -30.49 22.87
C LEU A 12 15.57 -29.82 23.76
N GLY A 13 15.35 -29.98 25.07
CA GLY A 13 16.14 -29.35 26.12
C GLY A 13 17.58 -29.80 26.16
N VAL A 14 18.48 -28.82 26.28
CA VAL A 14 19.84 -29.01 26.78
C VAL A 14 19.80 -28.70 28.29
N PRO A 15 20.37 -29.53 29.17
CA PRO A 15 20.34 -29.27 30.61
C PRO A 15 21.19 -28.03 30.94
N VAL A 16 20.56 -27.02 31.54
CA VAL A 16 21.25 -25.84 32.07
C VAL A 16 21.81 -26.19 33.44
N MET A 17 23.13 -26.28 33.55
CA MET A 17 23.82 -26.17 34.85
C MET A 17 23.68 -24.73 35.35
N ALA A 18 23.14 -24.58 36.55
CA ALA A 18 23.03 -23.29 37.22
C ALA A 18 24.42 -22.80 37.66
N ALA A 19 25.01 -21.89 36.91
CA ALA A 19 26.09 -21.02 37.38
C ALA A 19 25.47 -19.69 37.81
N GLN A 20 25.45 -19.42 39.11
CA GLN A 20 25.13 -18.10 39.63
C GLN A 20 26.26 -17.14 39.25
N SER A 21 26.03 -16.32 38.22
CA SER A 21 26.88 -15.16 37.92
C SER A 21 26.20 -13.92 38.44
N THR A 22 26.83 -13.27 39.42
CA THR A 22 26.52 -11.92 39.89
C THR A 22 26.49 -10.96 38.70
N ARG A 23 25.33 -10.35 38.43
CA ARG A 23 25.18 -9.27 37.44
C ARG A 23 25.89 -8.03 37.98
N ALA A 24 27.06 -7.73 37.44
CA ALA A 24 27.59 -6.37 37.42
C ALA A 24 26.77 -5.57 36.40
N ALA A 25 26.24 -4.42 36.85
CA ALA A 25 25.53 -3.48 36.00
C ALA A 25 26.54 -2.75 35.10
N ASN A 26 26.55 -3.08 33.81
CA ASN A 26 27.12 -2.26 32.75
C ASN A 26 25.99 -1.91 31.77
N GLY A 27 25.87 -0.63 31.43
CA GLY A 27 24.82 -0.09 30.58
C GLY A 27 25.05 -0.41 29.11
N ASP A 28 24.62 -1.59 28.69
CA ASP A 28 24.37 -1.90 27.29
C ASP A 28 22.91 -1.55 26.95
N ASP A 29 22.70 -0.89 25.81
CA ASP A 29 21.38 -0.60 25.25
C ASP A 29 20.52 -1.87 25.25
N ALA A 30 19.57 -1.93 26.19
CA ALA A 30 18.72 -3.09 26.37
C ALA A 30 17.79 -3.24 25.17
N HIS A 31 18.19 -4.07 24.20
CA HIS A 31 17.32 -4.49 23.11
C HIS A 31 16.08 -5.16 23.72
N PRO A 32 14.85 -4.67 23.47
CA PRO A 32 13.66 -5.38 23.91
C PRO A 32 13.64 -6.75 23.22
N LEU A 33 13.72 -7.80 24.03
CA LEU A 33 13.59 -9.18 23.59
C LEU A 33 12.11 -9.57 23.63
N ALA A 34 11.56 -9.96 22.48
CA ALA A 34 10.21 -10.52 22.38
C ALA A 34 10.27 -11.96 21.86
N ASP A 35 9.21 -12.73 22.07
CA ASP A 35 9.08 -14.04 21.43
C ASP A 35 8.78 -13.87 19.94
N VAL A 36 7.94 -12.88 19.59
CA VAL A 36 7.52 -12.60 18.23
C VAL A 36 7.67 -11.11 17.91
N CYS A 37 8.36 -10.79 16.81
CA CYS A 37 8.35 -9.47 16.19
C CYS A 37 7.52 -9.53 14.90
N VAL A 38 6.51 -8.68 14.79
CA VAL A 38 5.69 -8.53 13.59
C VAL A 38 6.04 -7.20 12.92
N TYR A 39 6.54 -7.24 11.68
CA TYR A 39 6.85 -6.04 10.91
C TYR A 39 5.68 -5.69 9.99
N GLY A 40 5.05 -4.55 10.21
CA GLY A 40 3.80 -4.12 9.56
C GLY A 40 2.60 -4.36 10.47
N GLY A 41 2.00 -3.27 10.94
CA GLY A 41 0.74 -3.20 11.69
C GLY A 41 -0.50 -3.19 10.79
N THR A 42 -0.46 -3.89 9.66
CA THR A 42 -1.64 -4.10 8.79
C THR A 42 -2.69 -4.97 9.51
N ALA A 43 -3.87 -5.15 8.90
CA ALA A 43 -4.86 -6.07 9.46
C ALA A 43 -4.27 -7.47 9.72
N SER A 44 -3.48 -8.04 8.81
CA SER A 44 -2.81 -9.33 9.03
C SER A 44 -1.81 -9.28 10.18
N GLY A 45 -1.04 -8.19 10.30
CA GLY A 45 -0.08 -7.99 11.39
C GLY A 45 -0.75 -7.95 12.76
N VAL A 46 -1.86 -7.23 12.88
CA VAL A 46 -2.67 -7.20 14.12
C VAL A 46 -3.21 -8.59 14.44
N MET A 47 -3.79 -9.28 13.45
CA MET A 47 -4.35 -10.62 13.68
C MET A 47 -3.29 -11.65 14.06
N ALA A 48 -2.11 -11.62 13.42
CA ALA A 48 -0.99 -12.49 13.75
C ALA A 48 -0.47 -12.24 15.16
N SER A 49 -0.35 -10.97 15.54
CA SER A 49 0.12 -10.55 16.87
C SER A 49 -0.85 -11.00 17.97
N VAL A 50 -2.15 -10.80 17.79
CA VAL A 50 -3.18 -11.25 18.74
C VAL A 50 -3.21 -12.76 18.85
N ALA A 51 -3.04 -13.49 17.74
CA ALA A 51 -2.96 -14.94 17.77
C ALA A 51 -1.74 -15.43 18.59
N ALA A 52 -0.56 -14.83 18.39
CA ALA A 52 0.64 -15.16 19.15
C ALA A 52 0.50 -14.81 20.65
N ALA A 53 -0.04 -13.63 20.97
CA ALA A 53 -0.24 -13.21 22.35
C ALA A 53 -1.21 -14.13 23.11
N ARG A 54 -2.26 -14.63 22.45
CA ARG A 54 -3.21 -15.60 23.04
C ARG A 54 -2.58 -16.95 23.36
N GLU A 55 -1.49 -17.31 22.69
CA GLU A 55 -0.68 -18.50 22.99
C GLU A 55 0.39 -18.21 24.07
N GLY A 56 0.39 -17.01 24.66
CA GLY A 56 1.28 -16.62 25.75
C GLY A 56 2.62 -16.01 25.30
N CYS A 57 2.79 -15.72 24.02
CA CYS A 57 4.00 -15.07 23.52
C CYS A 57 4.03 -13.57 23.86
N SER A 58 5.21 -13.05 24.21
CA SER A 58 5.47 -11.62 24.17
C SER A 58 5.62 -11.15 22.72
N VAL A 59 4.89 -10.09 22.35
CA VAL A 59 4.83 -9.62 20.95
C VAL A 59 5.15 -8.13 20.85
N ILE A 60 5.98 -7.78 19.87
CA ILE A 60 6.23 -6.41 19.43
C ILE A 60 5.79 -6.27 17.97
N ILE A 61 5.03 -5.22 17.68
CA ILE A 61 4.73 -4.78 16.31
C ILE A 61 5.62 -3.58 15.97
N VAL A 62 6.23 -3.61 14.80
CA VAL A 62 6.88 -2.44 14.18
C VAL A 62 6.00 -1.93 13.06
N GLU A 63 5.49 -0.71 13.16
CA GLU A 63 4.58 -0.09 12.19
C GLU A 63 5.25 1.15 11.59
N PRO A 64 5.61 1.16 10.29
CA PRO A 64 6.25 2.32 9.66
C PRO A 64 5.40 3.59 9.62
N SER A 65 4.07 3.48 9.73
CA SER A 65 3.14 4.61 9.70
C SER A 65 2.62 5.00 11.10
N ARG A 66 1.58 5.83 11.11
CA ARG A 66 0.98 6.45 12.31
C ARG A 66 -0.12 5.60 12.96
N TRP A 67 -0.61 4.56 12.28
CA TRP A 67 -1.77 3.80 12.77
C TRP A 67 -1.78 2.35 12.27
N LEU A 68 -2.52 1.52 13.01
CA LEU A 68 -2.76 0.12 12.66
C LEU A 68 -3.86 -0.03 11.61
N GLY A 69 -3.86 -1.18 10.95
CA GLY A 69 -4.90 -1.66 10.04
C GLY A 69 -4.56 -1.60 8.56
N GLY A 70 -3.45 -0.95 8.17
CA GLY A 70 -3.09 -0.82 6.75
C GLY A 70 -4.25 -0.24 5.94
N MET A 71 -4.62 -0.88 4.82
CA MET A 71 -5.72 -0.45 3.96
C MET A 71 -7.06 -0.30 4.70
N THR A 72 -7.38 -1.16 5.68
CA THR A 72 -8.66 -1.05 6.43
C THR A 72 -8.70 0.15 7.36
N GLY A 73 -7.54 0.56 7.89
CA GLY A 73 -7.40 1.80 8.66
C GLY A 73 -7.10 3.03 7.80
N GLY A 74 -6.71 2.84 6.54
CA GLY A 74 -6.10 3.85 5.67
C GLY A 74 -6.95 4.37 4.52
N GLY A 75 -8.09 3.74 4.20
CA GLY A 75 -9.01 4.32 3.20
C GLY A 75 -9.91 3.35 2.45
N ILE A 76 -9.76 2.03 2.60
CA ILE A 76 -10.71 1.10 1.98
C ILE A 76 -12.08 1.28 2.64
N SER A 77 -13.11 1.61 1.85
CA SER A 77 -14.45 1.89 2.37
C SER A 77 -15.41 0.71 2.26
N HIS A 78 -15.01 -0.33 1.54
CA HIS A 78 -15.80 -1.55 1.33
C HIS A 78 -14.82 -2.71 1.15
N ILE A 79 -15.01 -3.79 1.89
CA ILE A 79 -14.17 -4.98 1.81
C ILE A 79 -14.88 -6.03 0.97
N ASP A 80 -14.29 -6.35 -0.18
CA ASP A 80 -14.78 -7.38 -1.08
C ASP A 80 -14.36 -8.77 -0.59
N TRP A 81 -14.98 -9.26 0.48
CA TRP A 81 -14.69 -10.61 1.04
C TRP A 81 -15.28 -11.79 0.25
N GLY A 82 -15.97 -11.51 -0.87
CA GLY A 82 -16.43 -12.52 -1.83
C GLY A 82 -17.35 -13.57 -1.22
N ARG A 83 -16.85 -14.81 -1.12
CA ARG A 83 -17.59 -15.94 -0.53
C ARG A 83 -17.47 -15.89 0.99
N LYS A 84 -18.53 -15.45 1.66
CA LYS A 84 -18.59 -15.31 3.12
C LYS A 84 -18.19 -16.60 3.86
N GLU A 85 -18.48 -17.77 3.30
CA GLU A 85 -18.15 -19.08 3.88
C GLU A 85 -16.64 -19.36 3.94
N ALA A 86 -15.84 -18.63 3.15
CA ALA A 86 -14.37 -18.71 3.19
C ALA A 86 -13.76 -17.92 4.37
N VAL A 87 -14.57 -17.11 5.07
CA VAL A 87 -14.13 -16.26 6.17
C VAL A 87 -14.57 -16.86 7.50
N GLY A 88 -13.62 -17.03 8.42
CA GLY A 88 -13.89 -17.59 9.74
C GLY A 88 -13.16 -16.86 10.87
N GLY A 89 -13.33 -17.36 12.08
CA GLY A 89 -12.65 -16.85 13.28
C GLY A 89 -12.99 -15.40 13.60
N SER A 90 -12.05 -14.70 14.23
CA SER A 90 -12.19 -13.29 14.59
C SER A 90 -12.35 -12.37 13.37
N THR A 91 -11.79 -12.73 12.21
CA THR A 91 -11.94 -11.98 10.96
C THR A 91 -13.41 -11.89 10.55
N LEU A 92 -14.15 -13.00 10.62
CA LEU A 92 -15.59 -13.01 10.31
C LEU A 92 -16.36 -12.03 11.20
N GLY A 93 -16.11 -12.08 12.52
CA GLY A 93 -16.79 -11.22 13.48
C GLY A 93 -16.49 -9.73 13.28
N ILE A 94 -15.27 -9.37 12.85
CA ILE A 94 -14.90 -7.98 12.54
C ILE A 94 -15.60 -7.52 11.25
N LEU A 95 -15.51 -8.31 10.19
CA LEU A 95 -16.07 -7.94 8.88
C LEU A 95 -17.61 -7.86 8.90
N GLN A 96 -18.28 -8.58 9.80
CA GLN A 96 -19.73 -8.48 10.02
C GLN A 96 -20.20 -7.15 10.64
N GLN A 97 -19.29 -6.31 11.14
CA GLN A 97 -19.65 -5.05 11.81
C GLN A 97 -19.69 -3.85 10.86
N ASP A 98 -19.32 -4.02 9.58
CA ASP A 98 -19.32 -2.97 8.56
C ASP A 98 -18.61 -1.68 9.01
N LEU A 99 -17.41 -1.84 9.58
CA LEU A 99 -16.66 -0.76 10.18
C LEU A 99 -16.10 0.22 9.13
N ASP A 100 -16.11 1.51 9.46
CA ASP A 100 -15.34 2.51 8.74
C ASP A 100 -13.84 2.49 9.12
N ASN A 101 -13.02 3.32 8.47
CA ASN A 101 -11.57 3.34 8.72
C ASN A 101 -11.19 3.76 10.14
N ALA A 102 -11.90 4.73 10.73
CA ALA A 102 -11.64 5.16 12.09
C ALA A 102 -11.99 4.06 13.10
N GLN A 103 -13.12 3.37 12.87
CA GLN A 103 -13.57 2.24 13.67
C GLN A 103 -12.63 1.03 13.53
N TYR A 104 -12.08 0.75 12.34
CA TYR A 104 -11.02 -0.27 12.17
C TYR A 104 -9.78 0.07 13.01
N ARG A 105 -9.30 1.33 12.93
CA ARG A 105 -8.14 1.78 13.73
C ARG A 105 -8.39 1.62 15.23
N ALA A 106 -9.58 2.02 15.70
CA ALA A 106 -9.97 1.89 17.10
C ALA A 106 -10.08 0.43 17.53
N THR A 107 -10.69 -0.42 16.71
CA THR A 107 -10.86 -1.86 16.97
C THR A 107 -9.51 -2.55 17.08
N PHE A 108 -8.60 -2.32 16.14
CA PHE A 108 -7.27 -2.91 16.17
C PHE A 108 -6.41 -2.39 17.31
N ARG A 109 -6.47 -1.10 17.61
CA ARG A 109 -5.79 -0.55 18.80
C ARG A 109 -6.28 -1.25 20.07
N LYS A 110 -7.59 -1.37 20.25
CA LYS A 110 -8.17 -2.07 21.40
C LYS A 110 -7.71 -3.53 21.47
N MET A 111 -7.69 -4.24 20.36
CA MET A 111 -7.21 -5.63 20.32
C MET A 111 -5.75 -5.76 20.76
N ILE A 112 -4.89 -4.81 20.37
CA ILE A 112 -3.48 -4.77 20.79
C ILE A 112 -3.37 -4.47 22.30
N GLU A 113 -4.10 -3.46 22.79
CA GLU A 113 -4.11 -3.06 24.20
C GLU A 113 -4.63 -4.17 25.11
N ASP A 114 -5.76 -4.81 24.76
CA ASP A 114 -6.37 -5.92 25.51
C ASP A 114 -5.43 -7.13 25.67
N ASN A 115 -4.45 -7.27 24.76
CA ASN A 115 -3.50 -8.39 24.77
C ASN A 115 -2.09 -7.94 25.22
N GLY A 116 -1.91 -6.71 25.70
CA GLY A 116 -0.62 -6.20 26.19
C GLY A 116 0.48 -6.18 25.13
N ILE A 117 0.13 -6.07 23.85
CA ILE A 117 1.07 -6.09 22.73
C ILE A 117 1.70 -4.71 22.59
N GLN A 118 3.03 -4.66 22.45
CA GLN A 118 3.75 -3.41 22.26
C GLN A 118 3.77 -3.02 20.78
N VAL A 119 3.69 -1.71 20.49
CA VAL A 119 3.78 -1.19 19.13
C VAL A 119 4.81 -0.07 19.05
N ILE A 120 5.70 -0.17 18.08
CA ILE A 120 6.66 0.87 17.70
C ILE A 120 6.17 1.50 16.40
N TYR A 121 5.56 2.67 16.49
CA TYR A 121 5.08 3.44 15.33
C TYR A 121 6.19 4.26 14.68
N GLU A 122 6.00 4.66 13.43
CA GLU A 122 6.86 5.59 12.68
C GLU A 122 8.31 5.10 12.51
N HIS A 123 8.54 3.80 12.68
CA HIS A 123 9.83 3.17 12.51
C HIS A 123 9.81 2.19 11.35
N ARG A 124 10.81 2.31 10.47
CA ARG A 124 10.97 1.47 9.28
C ARG A 124 12.24 0.64 9.36
N LEU A 125 12.28 -0.46 8.62
CA LEU A 125 13.43 -1.36 8.60
C LEU A 125 14.67 -0.64 8.08
N HIS A 126 15.76 -0.72 8.84
CA HIS A 126 17.09 -0.26 8.43
C HIS A 126 17.96 -1.42 7.96
N SER A 127 18.11 -2.45 8.80
CA SER A 127 18.92 -3.63 8.49
C SER A 127 18.44 -4.86 9.25
N VAL A 128 18.87 -6.03 8.77
CA VAL A 128 18.56 -7.34 9.36
C VAL A 128 19.87 -8.03 9.73
N LEU A 129 20.04 -8.36 11.01
CA LEU A 129 21.12 -9.23 11.47
C LEU A 129 20.68 -10.69 11.38
N ARG A 130 21.42 -11.48 10.60
CA ARG A 130 21.16 -12.90 10.38
C ARG A 130 22.31 -13.76 10.89
N ASP A 131 21.96 -14.98 11.26
CA ASP A 131 22.87 -16.08 11.56
C ASP A 131 22.34 -17.33 10.86
N GLY A 132 22.98 -17.69 9.76
CA GLY A 132 22.44 -18.66 8.81
C GLY A 132 21.06 -18.25 8.29
N ALA A 133 20.07 -19.12 8.47
CA ALA A 133 18.68 -18.88 8.06
C ALA A 133 17.84 -18.11 9.12
N ALA A 134 18.38 -17.86 10.31
CA ALA A 134 17.64 -17.21 11.38
C ALA A 134 17.91 -15.70 11.41
N ILE A 135 16.83 -14.91 11.47
CA ILE A 135 16.91 -13.50 11.84
C ILE A 135 17.13 -13.43 13.35
N LYS A 136 18.16 -12.69 13.80
CA LYS A 136 18.47 -12.51 15.22
C LYS A 136 17.90 -11.20 15.75
N SER A 137 18.07 -10.14 14.96
CA SER A 137 17.53 -8.83 15.27
C SER A 137 17.33 -8.01 14.00
N ILE A 138 16.50 -6.97 14.12
CA ILE A 138 16.35 -5.91 13.13
C ILE A 138 16.74 -4.58 13.76
N SER A 139 17.36 -3.71 12.99
CA SER A 139 17.53 -2.31 13.36
C SER A 139 16.51 -1.45 12.61
N LEU A 140 16.11 -0.36 13.23
CA LEU A 140 14.99 0.46 12.79
C LEU A 140 15.41 1.92 12.69
N ASP A 141 15.00 2.56 11.60
CA ASP A 141 15.10 4.00 11.43
C ASP A 141 13.85 4.68 11.99
N TYR A 142 14.00 5.84 12.65
CA TYR A 142 12.87 6.73 12.95
C TYR A 142 12.62 7.66 11.77
N ALA A 143 11.49 7.48 11.10
CA ALA A 143 11.16 8.14 9.84
C ALA A 143 9.65 8.44 9.75
N PRO A 144 9.12 9.33 10.62
CA PRO A 144 7.70 9.63 10.66
C PRO A 144 7.22 10.23 9.33
N PRO A 145 6.06 9.81 8.79
CA PRO A 145 5.46 10.47 7.65
C PRO A 145 5.19 11.96 7.92
N ASN A 146 5.24 12.79 6.87
CA ASN A 146 4.92 14.21 6.96
C ASN A 146 3.42 14.48 7.15
N ASP A 147 3.00 15.75 7.24
CA ASP A 147 1.61 16.12 7.55
C ASP A 147 0.57 15.57 6.57
N ILE A 148 0.93 15.39 5.30
CA ILE A 148 0.08 14.79 4.26
C ILE A 148 0.20 13.25 4.20
N GLY A 149 1.01 12.66 5.08
CA GLY A 149 1.18 11.22 5.23
C GLY A 149 2.25 10.61 4.31
N CYS A 150 3.03 11.41 3.58
CA CYS A 150 4.13 10.91 2.75
C CYS A 150 5.30 10.46 3.63
N PRO A 151 5.85 9.24 3.44
CA PRO A 151 7.08 8.84 4.11
C PRO A 151 8.25 9.73 3.66
N PRO A 152 9.21 10.07 4.53
CA PRO A 152 10.36 10.87 4.13
C PRO A 152 11.40 10.00 3.39
N PRO A 153 12.17 10.56 2.43
CA PRO A 153 13.21 9.80 1.74
C PRO A 153 14.32 9.38 2.73
N GLU A 154 14.73 10.30 3.60
CA GLU A 154 15.73 10.09 4.64
C GLU A 154 15.08 9.93 6.01
N ALA A 155 15.70 9.14 6.88
CA ALA A 155 15.27 9.00 8.26
C ALA A 155 15.71 10.22 9.09
N ILE A 156 14.91 10.60 10.09
CA ILE A 156 15.32 11.62 11.07
C ILE A 156 16.43 11.05 11.96
N GLN A 157 16.33 9.77 12.32
CA GLN A 157 17.38 9.07 13.07
C GLN A 157 17.58 7.68 12.46
N VAL A 158 18.81 7.42 12.04
CA VAL A 158 19.20 6.14 11.44
C VAL A 158 19.52 5.13 12.53
N ALA A 159 19.03 3.89 12.38
CA ALA A 159 19.22 2.79 13.32
C ALA A 159 18.92 3.19 14.80
N SER A 160 17.91 4.02 15.00
CA SER A 160 17.51 4.60 16.29
C SER A 160 17.03 3.58 17.31
N ARG A 161 16.57 2.42 16.83
CA ARG A 161 16.10 1.31 17.67
C ARG A 161 16.51 -0.03 17.07
N SER A 162 16.39 -1.07 17.89
CA SER A 162 16.56 -2.44 17.46
C SER A 162 15.61 -3.36 18.23
N VAL A 163 15.20 -4.44 17.57
CA VAL A 163 14.30 -5.46 18.14
C VAL A 163 14.92 -6.83 17.90
N SER A 164 15.02 -7.61 18.97
CA SER A 164 15.44 -9.01 18.92
C SER A 164 14.23 -9.90 19.19
N ALA A 165 14.07 -10.97 18.41
CA ALA A 165 12.97 -11.91 18.62
C ALA A 165 13.31 -13.34 18.20
N ASN A 166 12.57 -14.31 18.73
CA ASN A 166 12.70 -15.72 18.33
C ASN A 166 12.04 -15.99 16.97
N VAL A 167 10.95 -15.28 16.67
CA VAL A 167 10.20 -15.36 15.41
C VAL A 167 9.97 -13.96 14.85
N PHE A 168 10.15 -13.84 13.54
CA PHE A 168 9.82 -12.63 12.79
C PHE A 168 8.72 -12.94 11.78
N ILE A 169 7.72 -12.08 11.69
CA ILE A 169 6.61 -12.19 10.74
C ILE A 169 6.56 -10.89 9.94
N ASP A 170 6.71 -10.98 8.62
CA ASP A 170 6.47 -9.85 7.73
C ASP A 170 4.98 -9.77 7.40
N CYS A 171 4.38 -8.65 7.74
CA CYS A 171 3.00 -8.26 7.47
C CYS A 171 2.92 -6.88 6.80
N SER A 172 4.04 -6.38 6.26
CA SER A 172 4.05 -5.24 5.34
C SER A 172 3.42 -5.63 4.00
N TYR A 173 2.98 -4.65 3.21
CA TYR A 173 2.43 -4.95 1.88
C TYR A 173 3.53 -5.29 0.87
N GLU A 174 4.70 -4.73 1.07
CA GLU A 174 5.85 -4.82 0.17
C GLU A 174 6.76 -6.03 0.49
N GLY A 175 6.66 -6.59 1.70
CA GLY A 175 7.53 -7.68 2.13
C GLY A 175 8.95 -7.22 2.45
N ASP A 176 9.10 -6.00 3.01
CA ASP A 176 10.40 -5.36 3.24
C ASP A 176 11.33 -6.19 4.13
N LEU A 177 10.79 -6.78 5.21
CA LEU A 177 11.58 -7.61 6.11
C LEU A 177 11.96 -8.93 5.43
N MET A 178 11.04 -9.54 4.69
CA MET A 178 11.31 -10.74 3.90
C MET A 178 12.44 -10.49 2.89
N ALA A 179 12.33 -9.41 2.10
CA ALA A 179 13.30 -9.04 1.09
C ALA A 179 14.68 -8.71 1.70
N ALA A 180 14.73 -7.88 2.74
CA ALA A 180 15.97 -7.53 3.45
C ALA A 180 16.62 -8.73 4.15
N SER A 181 15.84 -9.76 4.46
CA SER A 181 16.34 -11.03 5.00
C SER A 181 16.93 -11.96 3.94
N GLY A 182 17.00 -11.52 2.68
CA GLY A 182 17.57 -12.27 1.56
C GLY A 182 16.77 -13.52 1.18
N ILE A 183 15.48 -13.55 1.52
CA ILE A 183 14.57 -14.63 1.12
C ILE A 183 14.21 -14.42 -0.36
N PRO A 184 14.29 -15.45 -1.23
CA PRO A 184 13.85 -15.31 -2.62
C PRO A 184 12.36 -14.98 -2.70
N TYR A 185 12.00 -14.01 -3.54
CA TYR A 185 10.62 -13.57 -3.74
C TYR A 185 10.36 -13.19 -5.19
N THR A 186 9.10 -12.97 -5.52
CA THR A 186 8.66 -12.41 -6.79
C THR A 186 7.55 -11.39 -6.58
N PHE A 187 7.37 -10.52 -7.56
CA PHE A 187 6.30 -9.53 -7.65
C PHE A 187 6.02 -9.28 -9.14
N GLY A 188 4.90 -8.63 -9.41
CA GLY A 188 4.41 -8.38 -10.76
C GLY A 188 3.60 -9.56 -11.29
N ARG A 189 3.69 -9.81 -12.58
CA ARG A 189 2.94 -10.87 -13.26
C ARG A 189 3.86 -12.03 -13.59
N GLU A 190 3.43 -13.23 -13.24
CA GLU A 190 4.10 -14.48 -13.61
C GLU A 190 3.58 -14.97 -14.98
N ALA A 191 4.41 -15.71 -15.72
CA ALA A 191 4.04 -16.15 -17.07
C ALA A 191 3.03 -17.29 -17.01
N THR A 192 2.18 -17.42 -18.05
CA THR A 192 1.29 -18.57 -18.20
C THR A 192 2.05 -19.89 -18.16
N SER A 193 3.23 -19.94 -18.79
CA SER A 193 4.10 -21.12 -18.84
C SER A 193 4.75 -21.50 -17.51
N GLN A 194 4.70 -20.63 -16.49
CA GLN A 194 5.31 -20.90 -15.19
C GLN A 194 4.47 -21.86 -14.34
N TYR A 195 3.14 -21.70 -14.37
CA TYR A 195 2.22 -22.52 -13.55
C TYR A 195 1.03 -23.11 -14.31
N ASP A 196 1.01 -23.00 -15.64
CA ASP A 196 -0.13 -23.41 -16.47
C ASP A 196 -1.43 -22.66 -16.12
N GLU A 197 -1.30 -21.38 -15.75
CA GLU A 197 -2.44 -20.53 -15.41
C GLU A 197 -2.89 -19.74 -16.65
N SER A 198 -4.04 -20.09 -17.21
CA SER A 198 -4.55 -19.52 -18.47
C SER A 198 -4.84 -18.01 -18.41
N LEU A 199 -4.94 -17.42 -17.20
CA LEU A 199 -5.18 -15.99 -16.95
C LEU A 199 -3.94 -15.20 -16.46
N ALA A 200 -2.78 -15.85 -16.29
CA ALA A 200 -1.55 -15.21 -15.85
C ALA A 200 -0.86 -14.36 -16.94
N GLY A 201 0.14 -13.57 -16.55
CA GLY A 201 0.96 -12.78 -17.46
C GLY A 201 0.25 -11.58 -18.07
N VAL A 202 0.87 -11.03 -19.13
CA VAL A 202 0.32 -9.89 -19.88
C VAL A 202 -1.08 -10.19 -20.40
N ARG A 203 -1.96 -9.19 -20.28
CA ARG A 203 -3.33 -9.18 -20.81
C ARG A 203 -3.57 -7.96 -21.70
N PRO A 204 -4.50 -8.03 -22.67
CA PRO A 204 -4.83 -6.90 -23.52
C PRO A 204 -5.30 -5.70 -22.71
N ALA A 205 -5.07 -4.50 -23.24
CA ALA A 205 -5.61 -3.28 -22.66
C ALA A 205 -7.14 -3.37 -22.59
N LEU A 206 -7.68 -2.93 -21.44
CA LEU A 206 -9.11 -2.96 -21.19
C LEU A 206 -9.83 -1.75 -21.78
N TRP A 207 -9.08 -0.67 -22.01
CA TRP A 207 -9.54 0.60 -22.57
C TRP A 207 -8.46 1.16 -23.48
N THR A 208 -8.89 1.78 -24.57
CA THR A 208 -8.03 2.49 -25.52
C THR A 208 -8.72 3.81 -25.86
N TYR A 209 -7.96 4.91 -25.77
CA TYR A 209 -8.45 6.24 -26.08
C TYR A 209 -7.71 6.75 -27.32
N ASP A 210 -8.47 7.28 -28.29
CA ASP A 210 -7.90 7.87 -29.51
C ASP A 210 -7.52 9.34 -29.26
N ILE A 211 -6.50 9.53 -28.42
CA ILE A 211 -5.96 10.85 -28.06
C ILE A 211 -4.49 10.88 -28.48
N ASP A 212 -4.11 11.91 -29.24
CA ASP A 212 -2.71 12.09 -29.64
C ASP A 212 -1.83 12.24 -28.38
N PRO A 213 -0.82 11.37 -28.18
CA PRO A 213 -0.04 11.32 -26.96
C PRO A 213 1.20 12.22 -27.00
N TYR A 214 1.43 12.98 -28.08
CA TYR A 214 2.67 13.73 -28.29
C TYR A 214 2.51 15.21 -27.96
N VAL A 215 3.61 15.84 -27.52
CA VAL A 215 3.63 17.28 -27.21
C VAL A 215 3.15 18.11 -28.39
N LYS A 216 3.63 17.80 -29.61
CA LYS A 216 3.10 18.32 -30.87
C LYS A 216 2.26 17.23 -31.54
N PRO A 217 0.97 17.47 -31.80
CA PRO A 217 0.10 16.49 -32.46
C PRO A 217 0.71 15.97 -33.77
N GLY A 218 0.66 14.65 -33.95
CA GLY A 218 1.17 13.93 -35.12
C GLY A 218 2.69 13.82 -35.21
N ALA A 219 3.45 14.32 -34.23
CA ALA A 219 4.90 14.37 -34.29
C ALA A 219 5.56 13.57 -33.14
N PRO A 220 5.86 12.27 -33.34
CA PRO A 220 6.51 11.44 -32.33
C PRO A 220 7.83 12.01 -31.78
N GLY A 221 8.60 12.69 -32.64
CA GLY A 221 9.85 13.35 -32.26
C GLY A 221 9.68 14.55 -31.31
N SER A 222 8.46 14.95 -30.99
CA SER A 222 8.19 16.00 -29.99
C SER A 222 8.17 15.50 -28.55
N GLY A 223 8.24 14.18 -28.35
CA GLY A 223 8.13 13.55 -27.03
C GLY A 223 6.68 13.32 -26.61
N LEU A 224 6.49 12.48 -25.59
CA LEU A 224 5.19 12.17 -25.02
C LEU A 224 4.69 13.30 -24.10
N LEU A 225 3.38 13.45 -24.03
CA LEU A 225 2.71 14.28 -23.04
C LEU A 225 3.01 13.76 -21.62
N PRO A 226 3.00 14.65 -20.62
CA PRO A 226 3.15 14.24 -19.22
C PRO A 226 2.17 13.12 -18.84
N TYR A 227 2.63 12.23 -17.96
CA TYR A 227 1.92 11.04 -17.48
C TYR A 227 1.66 9.94 -18.52
N VAL A 228 1.97 10.15 -19.79
CA VAL A 228 1.99 9.09 -20.82
C VAL A 228 3.34 8.38 -20.77
N GLN A 229 3.31 7.05 -20.84
CA GLN A 229 4.51 6.22 -20.77
C GLN A 229 4.64 5.35 -22.01
N ASP A 230 5.86 5.27 -22.56
CA ASP A 230 6.21 4.34 -23.62
C ASP A 230 6.73 3.02 -23.03
N LEU A 231 5.92 2.39 -22.17
CA LEU A 231 6.27 1.09 -21.59
C LEU A 231 6.00 0.00 -22.62
N ASN A 232 7.04 -0.71 -23.03
CA ASN A 232 6.90 -1.90 -23.87
C ASN A 232 6.33 -3.05 -23.03
N ILE A 233 5.06 -3.37 -23.25
CA ILE A 233 4.39 -4.51 -22.62
C ILE A 233 4.72 -5.77 -23.43
N GLY A 234 5.15 -6.84 -22.75
CA GLY A 234 5.49 -8.12 -23.38
C GLY A 234 4.31 -8.79 -24.11
N PRO A 235 4.53 -9.89 -24.83
CA PRO A 235 3.46 -10.60 -25.54
C PRO A 235 2.42 -11.19 -24.58
N LEU A 236 1.20 -11.44 -25.08
CA LEU A 236 0.13 -12.05 -24.29
C LEU A 236 0.61 -13.27 -23.49
N GLY A 237 0.39 -13.27 -22.18
CA GLY A 237 0.77 -14.36 -21.28
C GLY A 237 2.22 -14.34 -20.79
N SER A 238 3.07 -13.41 -21.24
CA SER A 238 4.43 -13.27 -20.71
C SER A 238 4.44 -12.68 -19.30
N ALA A 239 5.49 -12.99 -18.53
CA ALA A 239 5.77 -12.34 -17.27
C ALA A 239 6.26 -10.89 -17.45
N ASP A 240 6.11 -10.07 -16.42
CA ASP A 240 6.79 -8.79 -16.26
C ASP A 240 6.79 -8.32 -14.79
N LYS A 241 7.53 -7.24 -14.53
CA LYS A 241 7.66 -6.61 -13.20
C LYS A 241 6.78 -5.38 -13.03
N LEU A 242 5.57 -5.39 -13.61
CA LEU A 242 4.59 -4.34 -13.39
C LEU A 242 3.51 -4.81 -12.41
N THR A 243 3.10 -3.90 -11.52
CA THR A 243 1.97 -4.11 -10.60
C THR A 243 0.75 -3.34 -11.09
N MET A 244 -0.39 -3.55 -10.43
CA MET A 244 -1.56 -2.68 -10.65
C MET A 244 -1.19 -1.22 -10.35
N GLY A 245 -1.85 -0.28 -11.03
CA GLY A 245 -1.66 1.15 -10.77
C GLY A 245 -1.98 1.49 -9.31
N TYR A 246 -1.09 2.23 -8.66
CA TYR A 246 -1.30 2.70 -7.29
C TYR A 246 -2.06 4.02 -7.32
N CYS A 247 -2.87 4.27 -6.28
CA CYS A 247 -3.50 5.56 -6.06
C CYS A 247 -3.87 5.71 -4.59
N PHE A 248 -4.20 6.94 -4.20
CA PHE A 248 -4.84 7.19 -2.93
C PHE A 248 -6.36 7.13 -3.07
N ARG A 249 -7.01 6.63 -2.02
CA ARG A 249 -8.47 6.68 -1.92
C ARG A 249 -8.84 7.93 -1.13
N PHE A 250 -9.19 8.98 -1.86
CA PHE A 250 -9.59 10.26 -1.27
C PHE A 250 -11.01 10.20 -0.73
N LYS A 251 -11.22 10.85 0.42
CA LYS A 251 -12.55 11.16 0.94
C LYS A 251 -12.80 12.65 0.81
N PHE A 252 -13.93 13.00 0.22
CA PHE A 252 -14.34 14.39 0.06
C PHE A 252 -15.39 14.73 1.11
N ASP A 253 -15.25 15.91 1.67
CA ASP A 253 -16.24 16.53 2.55
C ASP A 253 -16.81 17.75 1.83
N LEU A 254 -18.07 17.67 1.42
CA LEU A 254 -18.76 18.76 0.74
C LEU A 254 -19.54 19.67 1.70
N SER A 255 -19.41 19.47 3.02
CA SER A 255 -20.02 20.34 4.04
C SER A 255 -19.30 21.68 4.22
N GLY A 256 -18.09 21.83 3.66
CA GLY A 256 -17.23 23.00 3.80
C GLY A 256 -16.25 22.94 4.99
N ASN A 257 -16.27 21.85 5.77
CA ASN A 257 -15.33 21.63 6.88
C ASN A 257 -14.07 20.85 6.47
N GLY A 258 -14.00 20.43 5.20
CA GLY A 258 -12.89 19.66 4.65
C GLY A 258 -11.59 20.46 4.54
N ILE A 259 -10.49 19.75 4.37
CA ILE A 259 -9.18 20.36 4.10
C ILE A 259 -9.18 20.89 2.65
N PRO A 260 -8.82 22.16 2.41
CA PRO A 260 -8.75 22.70 1.06
C PRO A 260 -7.77 21.92 0.17
N ILE A 261 -8.19 21.63 -1.06
CA ILE A 261 -7.33 21.03 -2.08
C ILE A 261 -6.66 22.17 -2.87
N THR A 262 -5.45 22.54 -2.46
CA THR A 262 -4.65 23.57 -3.13
C THR A 262 -3.75 22.93 -4.19
N PRO A 263 -3.58 23.55 -5.38
CA PRO A 263 -2.57 23.08 -6.33
C PRO A 263 -1.16 23.16 -5.73
N THR A 264 -0.22 22.48 -6.36
CA THR A 264 1.20 22.64 -6.05
C THR A 264 1.72 24.01 -6.49
N ASP A 265 2.78 24.49 -5.85
CA ASP A 265 3.46 25.73 -6.28
C ASP A 265 4.06 25.60 -7.70
N SER A 266 4.31 24.36 -8.13
CA SER A 266 4.81 23.98 -9.45
C SER A 266 3.72 23.59 -10.46
N TYR A 267 2.45 23.93 -10.20
CA TYR A 267 1.36 23.60 -11.10
C TYR A 267 1.63 24.15 -12.51
N ASP A 268 1.59 23.25 -13.51
CA ASP A 268 1.68 23.59 -14.92
C ASP A 268 0.43 23.04 -15.66
N PRO A 269 -0.44 23.91 -16.22
CA PRO A 269 -1.59 23.45 -17.00
C PRO A 269 -1.22 22.64 -18.25
N ALA A 270 0.03 22.70 -18.74
CA ALA A 270 0.50 21.86 -19.83
C ALA A 270 0.57 20.37 -19.45
N ASN A 271 0.72 20.05 -18.16
CA ASN A 271 0.70 18.67 -17.67
C ASN A 271 -0.62 17.95 -17.92
N PHE A 272 -1.71 18.71 -18.12
CA PHE A 272 -3.05 18.18 -18.30
C PHE A 272 -3.52 18.21 -19.77
N GLU A 273 -2.61 18.41 -20.72
CA GLU A 273 -2.94 18.48 -22.14
C GLU A 273 -3.61 17.20 -22.68
N LEU A 274 -3.28 16.02 -22.15
CA LEU A 274 -3.94 14.75 -22.53
C LEU A 274 -5.45 14.80 -22.25
N TRP A 275 -5.83 15.20 -21.03
CA TRP A 275 -7.23 15.35 -20.64
C TRP A 275 -7.90 16.51 -21.37
N ARG A 276 -7.18 17.62 -21.60
CA ARG A 276 -7.68 18.76 -22.39
C ARG A 276 -8.07 18.32 -23.80
N ARG A 277 -7.23 17.51 -24.48
CA ARG A 277 -7.53 16.95 -25.80
C ARG A 277 -8.74 16.02 -25.74
N GLY A 278 -8.78 15.12 -24.75
CA GLY A 278 -9.92 14.23 -24.55
C GLY A 278 -11.25 14.97 -24.42
N PHE A 279 -11.30 16.02 -23.58
CA PHE A 279 -12.51 16.86 -23.45
C PHE A 279 -12.86 17.59 -24.75
N LYS A 280 -11.89 18.20 -25.44
CA LYS A 280 -12.13 18.91 -26.72
C LYS A 280 -12.64 17.98 -27.83
N GLN A 281 -12.23 16.73 -27.82
CA GLN A 281 -12.69 15.70 -28.76
C GLN A 281 -14.05 15.11 -28.39
N GLY A 282 -14.60 15.45 -27.22
CA GLY A 282 -15.85 14.87 -26.72
C GLY A 282 -15.71 13.42 -26.26
N ILE A 283 -14.51 12.97 -25.91
CA ILE A 283 -14.29 11.64 -25.33
C ILE A 283 -14.84 11.64 -23.90
N ASP A 284 -15.62 10.62 -23.58
CA ASP A 284 -16.07 10.38 -22.21
C ASP A 284 -14.92 9.84 -21.35
N LEU A 285 -14.26 10.77 -20.65
CA LEU A 285 -13.14 10.48 -19.75
C LEU A 285 -13.58 9.93 -18.39
N LEU A 286 -14.89 9.83 -18.14
CA LEU A 286 -15.48 9.38 -16.89
C LEU A 286 -16.09 7.98 -17.00
N ARG A 287 -16.44 7.52 -18.21
CA ARG A 287 -17.07 6.22 -18.43
C ARG A 287 -16.27 5.08 -17.84
N SER A 288 -16.82 4.45 -16.82
CA SER A 288 -16.24 3.35 -16.08
C SER A 288 -16.98 2.05 -16.39
N ARG A 289 -16.42 0.94 -15.91
CA ARG A 289 -17.03 -0.39 -16.01
C ARG A 289 -17.04 -1.10 -14.66
N GLN A 290 -18.12 -1.83 -14.39
CA GLN A 290 -18.27 -2.66 -13.21
C GLN A 290 -18.55 -4.09 -13.65
N MET A 291 -17.65 -5.01 -13.32
CA MET A 291 -17.91 -6.44 -13.47
C MET A 291 -18.59 -6.93 -12.19
N ARG A 292 -19.87 -7.30 -12.27
CA ARG A 292 -20.66 -7.80 -11.13
C ARG A 292 -20.60 -9.32 -11.01
N VAL A 293 -20.60 -9.97 -12.15
CA VAL A 293 -20.43 -11.41 -12.32
C VAL A 293 -19.34 -11.61 -13.38
N LEU A 294 -18.55 -12.67 -13.24
CA LEU A 294 -17.48 -12.96 -14.20
C LEU A 294 -18.05 -13.02 -15.63
N GLY A 295 -17.56 -12.14 -16.51
CA GLY A 295 -18.01 -12.05 -17.91
C GLY A 295 -19.17 -11.07 -18.17
N GLU A 296 -19.81 -10.53 -17.13
CA GLU A 296 -20.88 -9.53 -17.26
C GLU A 296 -20.37 -8.16 -16.81
N ILE A 297 -20.38 -7.21 -17.74
CA ILE A 297 -19.84 -5.87 -17.54
C ILE A 297 -20.96 -4.84 -17.69
N ASP A 298 -21.27 -4.14 -16.61
CA ASP A 298 -22.09 -2.93 -16.63
C ASP A 298 -21.21 -1.72 -16.92
N GLU A 299 -21.67 -0.83 -17.80
CA GLU A 299 -21.09 0.51 -17.93
C GLU A 299 -21.75 1.47 -16.96
N ARG A 300 -20.95 2.35 -16.35
CA ARG A 300 -21.42 3.36 -15.39
C ARG A 300 -20.57 4.61 -15.45
N ASP A 301 -21.17 5.74 -15.12
CA ASP A 301 -20.42 6.98 -14.97
C ASP A 301 -19.46 6.88 -13.78
N GLY A 302 -18.21 7.26 -14.02
CA GLY A 302 -17.18 7.36 -12.99
C GLY A 302 -17.50 8.46 -11.99
N GLN A 303 -17.21 8.20 -10.71
CA GLN A 303 -17.39 9.16 -9.63
C GLN A 303 -16.02 9.57 -9.10
N VAL A 304 -15.45 10.62 -9.70
CA VAL A 304 -14.11 11.14 -9.35
C VAL A 304 -14.19 12.00 -8.09
N LEU A 305 -15.04 13.03 -8.12
CA LEU A 305 -15.28 13.97 -7.01
C LEU A 305 -16.73 13.78 -6.53
N ARG A 306 -16.90 13.13 -5.37
CA ARG A 306 -18.21 12.88 -4.75
C ARG A 306 -18.05 12.86 -3.24
N ASP A 307 -19.04 13.38 -2.53
CA ASP A 307 -19.14 13.29 -1.07
C ASP A 307 -18.91 11.88 -0.52
N GLY A 308 -18.17 11.80 0.58
CA GLY A 308 -17.70 10.54 1.13
C GLY A 308 -16.55 9.97 0.31
N THR A 309 -16.67 8.74 -0.17
CA THR A 309 -15.56 8.07 -0.86
C THR A 309 -15.61 8.31 -2.36
N GLY A 310 -14.75 9.22 -2.84
CA GLY A 310 -14.55 9.45 -4.27
C GLY A 310 -13.53 8.48 -4.88
N ASN A 311 -13.15 8.72 -6.14
CA ASN A 311 -12.18 7.93 -6.91
C ASN A 311 -12.63 6.50 -7.29
N MET A 312 -13.93 6.30 -7.57
CA MET A 312 -14.42 5.03 -8.17
C MET A 312 -14.50 5.15 -9.68
N ASN A 313 -13.37 5.43 -10.33
CA ASN A 313 -13.31 5.55 -11.77
C ASN A 313 -12.27 4.59 -12.37
N ARG A 314 -12.69 3.76 -13.32
CA ARG A 314 -11.82 2.82 -14.07
C ARG A 314 -11.65 3.29 -15.52
N SER A 315 -11.38 4.59 -15.69
CA SER A 315 -11.25 5.28 -16.99
C SER A 315 -10.13 6.32 -16.96
N LEU A 316 -9.95 7.11 -18.02
CA LEU A 316 -8.81 8.03 -18.14
C LEU A 316 -8.76 9.12 -17.06
N LEU A 317 -9.91 9.59 -16.57
CA LEU A 317 -9.96 10.54 -15.46
C LEU A 317 -10.04 9.82 -14.11
N ASN A 318 -9.03 9.00 -13.82
CA ASN A 318 -8.86 8.37 -12.50
C ASN A 318 -7.62 8.96 -11.79
N THR A 319 -7.47 8.72 -10.49
CA THR A 319 -6.33 9.30 -9.73
C THR A 319 -5.08 8.42 -9.69
N ALA A 320 -5.12 7.23 -10.29
CA ALA A 320 -3.95 6.39 -10.54
C ALA A 320 -3.26 6.84 -11.82
N VAL A 321 -1.99 7.21 -11.70
CA VAL A 321 -1.12 7.43 -12.84
C VAL A 321 -0.52 6.08 -13.21
N TYR A 322 -1.15 5.35 -14.14
CA TYR A 322 -0.76 3.97 -14.45
C TYR A 322 0.72 3.85 -14.81
N GLY A 323 1.39 2.82 -14.25
CA GLY A 323 2.81 2.53 -14.48
C GLY A 323 3.80 3.42 -13.73
N SER A 324 3.35 4.53 -13.12
CA SER A 324 4.22 5.42 -12.35
C SER A 324 4.75 4.81 -11.05
N ASN A 325 4.12 3.73 -10.58
CA ASN A 325 4.51 2.99 -9.38
C ASN A 325 5.34 1.73 -9.67
N LYS A 326 5.87 1.56 -10.89
CA LYS A 326 6.63 0.36 -11.29
C LYS A 326 7.83 0.08 -10.38
N ASP A 327 8.49 1.13 -9.91
CA ASP A 327 9.70 1.05 -9.10
C ASP A 327 9.37 1.03 -7.59
N TYR A 328 8.10 1.06 -7.20
CA TYR A 328 7.70 1.10 -5.80
C TYR A 328 8.01 -0.20 -5.03
N PRO A 329 7.69 -1.41 -5.54
CA PRO A 329 7.85 -2.65 -4.78
C PRO A 329 9.28 -2.87 -4.23
N ASP A 330 10.29 -2.66 -5.06
CA ASP A 330 11.72 -2.80 -4.69
C ASP A 330 12.43 -1.44 -4.51
N GLY A 331 11.67 -0.34 -4.54
CA GLY A 331 12.23 1.01 -4.45
C GLY A 331 12.85 1.27 -3.08
N ASN A 332 13.97 1.98 -3.06
CA ASN A 332 14.47 2.59 -1.83
C ASN A 332 13.50 3.69 -1.35
N TRP A 333 13.73 4.21 -0.14
CA TRP A 333 12.84 5.23 0.42
C TRP A 333 12.81 6.52 -0.38
N GLU A 334 13.89 6.90 -1.07
CA GLU A 334 13.86 8.02 -2.02
C GLU A 334 12.84 7.82 -3.14
N ALA A 335 12.91 6.68 -3.83
CA ALA A 335 11.99 6.34 -4.91
C ALA A 335 10.54 6.19 -4.40
N ARG A 336 10.33 5.49 -3.28
CA ARG A 336 9.00 5.29 -2.69
C ARG A 336 8.37 6.62 -2.26
N SER A 337 9.14 7.50 -1.62
CA SER A 337 8.70 8.85 -1.24
C SER A 337 8.36 9.70 -2.45
N ALA A 338 9.18 9.67 -3.51
CA ALA A 338 8.90 10.39 -4.75
C ALA A 338 7.60 9.91 -5.40
N ILE A 339 7.34 8.60 -5.43
CA ILE A 339 6.10 8.02 -5.97
C ILE A 339 4.88 8.43 -5.13
N TRP A 340 4.98 8.45 -3.79
CA TRP A 340 3.90 8.96 -2.92
C TRP A 340 3.59 10.43 -3.19
N GLN A 341 4.63 11.26 -3.24
CA GLN A 341 4.50 12.69 -3.47
C GLN A 341 3.88 12.97 -4.84
N MET A 342 4.36 12.29 -5.88
CA MET A 342 3.85 12.42 -7.25
C MET A 342 2.35 12.13 -7.33
N HIS A 343 1.84 11.06 -6.69
CA HIS A 343 0.40 10.76 -6.72
C HIS A 343 -0.44 11.81 -5.98
N GLN A 344 0.06 12.36 -4.87
CA GLN A 344 -0.64 13.42 -4.12
C GLN A 344 -0.66 14.73 -4.90
N ASP A 345 0.46 15.11 -5.49
CA ASP A 345 0.61 16.32 -6.30
C ASP A 345 -0.21 16.24 -7.59
N PHE A 346 -0.13 15.10 -8.29
CA PHE A 346 -0.98 14.83 -9.46
C PHE A 346 -2.46 15.05 -9.14
N PHE A 347 -2.94 14.51 -8.02
CA PHE A 347 -4.33 14.66 -7.64
C PHE A 347 -4.71 16.12 -7.33
N ARG A 348 -3.88 16.83 -6.56
CA ARG A 348 -4.10 18.25 -6.23
C ARG A 348 -4.17 19.13 -7.48
N ASP A 349 -3.24 18.91 -8.39
CA ASP A 349 -3.13 19.65 -9.65
C ASP A 349 -4.24 19.25 -10.63
N LEU A 350 -4.65 17.98 -10.65
CA LEU A 350 -5.80 17.51 -11.42
C LEU A 350 -7.09 18.19 -10.96
N VAL A 351 -7.34 18.28 -9.66
CA VAL A 351 -8.51 18.98 -9.12
C VAL A 351 -8.48 20.46 -9.50
N HIS A 352 -7.32 21.11 -9.43
CA HIS A 352 -7.20 22.50 -9.85
C HIS A 352 -7.44 22.69 -11.36
N PHE A 353 -6.89 21.81 -12.20
CA PHE A 353 -7.17 21.79 -13.64
C PHE A 353 -8.66 21.60 -13.92
N LEU A 354 -9.31 20.62 -13.27
CA LEU A 354 -10.74 20.35 -13.41
C LEU A 354 -11.61 21.53 -13.01
N ARG A 355 -11.18 22.36 -12.05
CA ARG A 355 -11.91 23.55 -11.62
C ARG A 355 -11.73 24.74 -12.56
N THR A 356 -10.56 24.88 -13.19
CA THR A 356 -10.14 26.16 -13.80
C THR A 356 -9.98 26.15 -15.32
N ASP A 357 -9.72 25.00 -15.95
CA ASP A 357 -9.46 24.96 -17.38
C ASP A 357 -10.76 25.08 -18.20
N PRO A 358 -10.85 26.00 -19.18
CA PRO A 358 -12.06 26.23 -19.96
C PRO A 358 -12.46 25.04 -20.85
N ALA A 359 -11.53 24.14 -21.16
CA ALA A 359 -11.82 22.92 -21.92
C ALA A 359 -12.59 21.87 -21.11
N VAL A 360 -12.55 21.94 -19.77
CA VAL A 360 -13.28 21.01 -18.90
C VAL A 360 -14.78 21.33 -18.97
N PRO A 361 -15.68 20.36 -19.19
CA PRO A 361 -17.13 20.60 -19.22
C PRO A 361 -17.66 21.30 -17.97
N ALA A 362 -18.67 22.17 -18.12
CA ALA A 362 -19.19 22.99 -17.04
C ALA A 362 -19.63 22.18 -15.80
N GLU A 363 -20.29 21.04 -16.02
CA GLU A 363 -20.70 20.13 -14.94
C GLU A 363 -19.49 19.61 -14.14
N GLN A 364 -18.37 19.32 -14.81
CA GLN A 364 -17.18 18.82 -14.13
C GLN A 364 -16.45 19.93 -13.37
N ARG A 365 -16.43 21.15 -13.91
CA ARG A 365 -15.91 22.33 -13.19
C ARG A 365 -16.73 22.62 -11.93
N GLU A 366 -18.06 22.52 -12.03
CA GLU A 366 -18.97 22.71 -10.89
C GLU A 366 -18.73 21.65 -9.81
N ARG A 367 -18.62 20.37 -10.19
CA ARG A 367 -18.30 19.28 -9.23
C ARG A 367 -16.92 19.42 -8.58
N ALA A 368 -15.97 20.08 -9.24
CA ALA A 368 -14.62 20.30 -8.74
C ALA A 368 -14.46 21.58 -7.90
N SER A 369 -15.47 22.45 -7.92
CA SER A 369 -15.53 23.70 -7.14
C SER A 369 -16.12 23.43 -5.77
#